data_AF-A0A292RGX4-F1
#
_entry.id   AF-A0A292RGX4-F1
#
_cell.length_a   1.000
_cell.length_b   1.000
_cell.length_c   1.000
_cell.angle_alpha   90.00
_cell.angle_beta   90.00
_cell.angle_gamma   90.00
#
_symmetry.space_group_name_H-M   'P 1'
#
loop_
_entity.id
_entity.type
_entity.pdbx_description
1 polymer ?
#
loop_
_entity_poly.entity_id
_entity_poly.type
_entity_poly.pdbx_seq_one_letter_code
_entity_poly.pdbx_strand_id
1 'polypeptide(L)'
;MAKFQERYIEFKNVDKDIIDWFEDTVEETNCRVEKKEWKSKYNSYVTYDYEPFCSDGFEINVLVSSVDMSYLNFLKYLYNEKVNTIEFLNNCMKIPVMRNYI
;
A
#
# COMPACT_ATOMS: atom_id res chain seq x y z
N MET A 1 -25.25 -7.86 -23.33
CA MET A 1 -24.38 -6.99 -22.52
C MET A 1 -23.05 -7.69 -22.33
N ALA A 2 -21.95 -7.16 -22.87
CA ALA A 2 -20.63 -7.73 -22.61
C ALA A 2 -20.34 -7.61 -21.10
N LYS A 3 -20.00 -8.72 -20.43
CA LYS A 3 -19.43 -8.65 -19.09
C LYS A 3 -18.06 -8.01 -19.24
N PHE A 4 -17.91 -6.75 -18.80
CA PHE A 4 -16.59 -6.17 -18.63
C PHE A 4 -15.86 -7.01 -17.59
N GLN A 5 -14.76 -7.66 -18.00
CA GLN A 5 -13.93 -8.41 -17.09
C GLN A 5 -13.06 -7.40 -16.33
N GLU A 6 -13.37 -7.20 -15.05
CA GLU A 6 -12.55 -6.40 -14.17
C GLU A 6 -11.12 -6.98 -14.10
N ARG A 7 -10.15 -6.07 -14.10
CA ARG A 7 -8.74 -6.36 -13.88
C ARG A 7 -8.41 -6.09 -12.43
N TYR A 8 -7.43 -6.81 -11.89
CA TYR A 8 -7.07 -6.71 -10.48
C TYR A 8 -5.55 -6.60 -10.31
N ILE A 9 -5.14 -5.80 -9.32
CA ILE A 9 -3.77 -5.77 -8.80
C ILE A 9 -3.83 -5.89 -7.27
N GLU A 10 -2.96 -6.73 -6.72
CA GLU A 10 -2.77 -6.87 -5.28
C GLU A 10 -1.55 -6.05 -4.84
N PHE A 11 -1.75 -5.16 -3.88
CA PHE A 11 -0.70 -4.41 -3.19
C PHE A 11 -0.48 -5.09 -1.84
N LYS A 12 0.76 -5.53 -1.59
CA LYS A 12 1.12 -6.26 -0.38
C LYS A 12 1.95 -5.41 0.56
N ASN A 13 1.74 -5.63 1.85
CA ASN A 13 2.48 -4.94 2.91
C ASN A 13 2.48 -3.42 2.71
N VAL A 14 1.29 -2.86 2.45
CA VAL A 14 1.08 -1.41 2.38
C VAL A 14 1.36 -0.83 3.77
N ASP A 15 2.14 0.25 3.81
CA ASP A 15 2.45 0.94 5.05
C ASP A 15 1.16 1.56 5.63
N LYS A 16 0.93 1.34 6.92
CA LYS A 16 -0.22 1.86 7.66
C LYS A 16 -0.28 3.38 7.59
N ASP A 17 0.87 4.06 7.59
CA ASP A 17 0.92 5.52 7.61
C ASP A 17 0.49 6.15 6.26
N ILE A 18 0.43 5.35 5.19
CA ILE A 18 0.01 5.83 3.86
C ILE A 18 -1.30 5.20 3.38
N ILE A 19 -1.94 4.33 4.18
CA ILE A 19 -3.12 3.57 3.74
C ILE A 19 -4.28 4.49 3.36
N ASP A 20 -4.54 5.52 4.17
CA ASP A 20 -5.63 6.48 3.93
C ASP A 20 -5.39 7.24 2.62
N TRP A 21 -4.15 7.74 2.41
CA TRP A 21 -3.75 8.38 1.16
C TRP A 21 -3.90 7.44 -0.04
N PHE A 22 -3.58 6.15 0.14
CA PHE A 22 -3.69 5.16 -0.93
C PHE A 22 -5.16 4.91 -1.29
N GLU A 23 -6.06 4.80 -0.31
CA GLU A 23 -7.50 4.63 -0.55
C GLU A 23 -8.09 5.84 -1.29
N ASP A 24 -7.76 7.06 -0.88
CA ASP A 24 -8.16 8.28 -1.60
C ASP A 24 -7.67 8.28 -3.06
N THR A 25 -6.40 7.91 -3.26
CA THR A 25 -5.79 7.86 -4.61
C THR A 25 -6.45 6.79 -5.50
N VAL A 26 -6.88 5.66 -4.92
CA VAL A 26 -7.62 4.62 -5.65
C VAL A 26 -8.93 5.18 -6.19
N GLU A 27 -9.69 5.90 -5.37
CA GLU A 27 -10.96 6.51 -5.77
C GLU A 27 -10.75 7.57 -6.86
N GLU A 28 -9.72 8.42 -6.73
CA GLU A 28 -9.40 9.47 -7.71
C GLU A 28 -8.95 8.93 -9.07
N THR A 29 -8.41 7.70 -9.13
CA THR A 29 -7.82 7.11 -10.34
C THR A 29 -8.76 6.18 -11.11
N ASN A 30 -10.08 6.25 -10.86
CA ASN A 30 -11.09 5.34 -11.43
C ASN A 30 -10.78 3.86 -11.14
N CYS A 31 -10.21 3.59 -9.96
CA CYS A 31 -10.02 2.27 -9.43
C CYS A 31 -10.97 2.05 -8.25
N ARG A 32 -11.05 0.81 -7.76
CA ARG A 32 -11.90 0.46 -6.60
C ARG A 32 -11.18 -0.50 -5.68
N VAL A 33 -11.25 -0.24 -4.37
CA VAL A 33 -10.80 -1.21 -3.37
C VAL A 33 -11.86 -2.32 -3.27
N GLU A 34 -11.46 -3.54 -3.63
CA GLU A 34 -12.32 -4.73 -3.49
C GLU A 34 -12.12 -5.40 -2.14
N LYS A 35 -10.90 -5.32 -1.60
CA LYS A 35 -10.54 -5.97 -0.35
C LYS A 35 -9.40 -5.23 0.33
N LYS A 36 -9.53 -5.02 1.64
CA LYS A 36 -8.44 -4.61 2.53
C LYS A 36 -8.35 -5.65 3.64
N GLU A 37 -7.19 -6.27 3.79
CA GLU A 37 -6.97 -7.33 4.77
C GLU A 37 -5.76 -7.05 5.64
N TRP A 38 -5.91 -7.25 6.94
CA TRP A 38 -4.84 -7.32 7.91
C TRP A 38 -4.45 -8.77 8.09
N LYS A 39 -3.35 -9.18 7.44
CA LYS A 39 -2.85 -10.55 7.48
C LYS A 39 -1.70 -10.67 8.47
N SER A 40 -1.74 -11.66 9.37
CA SER A 40 -0.65 -11.85 10.33
C SER A 40 0.65 -12.24 9.63
N LYS A 41 1.77 -11.65 10.08
CA LYS A 41 3.13 -11.99 9.68
C LYS A 41 3.56 -13.39 10.13
N TYR A 42 2.94 -13.90 11.19
CA TYR A 42 3.36 -15.13 11.87
C TYR A 42 2.46 -16.33 11.56
N ASN A 43 1.19 -16.09 11.22
CA ASN A 43 0.23 -17.15 10.95
C ASN A 43 -0.66 -16.79 9.75
N SER A 44 -0.49 -17.51 8.64
CA SER A 44 -1.22 -17.27 7.39
C SER A 44 -2.73 -17.48 7.48
N TYR A 45 -3.23 -18.15 8.51
CA TYR A 45 -4.67 -18.34 8.74
C TYR A 45 -5.33 -17.20 9.50
N VAL A 46 -4.53 -16.28 10.08
CA VAL A 46 -5.04 -15.16 10.85
C VAL A 46 -5.13 -13.93 9.94
N THR A 47 -6.35 -13.61 9.55
CA THR A 47 -6.66 -12.48 8.67
C THR A 47 -7.90 -11.75 9.20
N TYR A 48 -7.86 -10.42 9.21
CA TYR A 48 -8.98 -9.56 9.57
C TYR A 48 -9.33 -8.63 8.41
N ASP A 49 -10.62 -8.33 8.25
CA ASP A 49 -11.15 -7.31 7.35
C ASP A 49 -11.23 -5.92 8.02
N TYR A 50 -10.85 -5.84 9.30
CA TYR A 50 -10.75 -4.61 10.09
C TYR A 50 -9.37 -4.51 10.77
N GLU A 51 -9.03 -3.32 11.24
CA GLU A 51 -7.77 -3.07 11.94
C GLU A 51 -7.71 -3.79 13.30
N PRO A 52 -6.71 -4.67 13.55
CA PRO A 52 -6.57 -5.35 14.83
C PRO A 52 -6.05 -4.40 15.92
N PHE A 53 -6.37 -4.68 17.19
CA PHE A 53 -5.92 -3.88 18.34
C PHE A 53 -4.40 -3.70 18.43
N CYS A 54 -3.62 -4.68 17.97
CA CYS A 54 -2.18 -4.59 17.84
C CYS A 54 -1.79 -4.87 16.39
N SER A 55 -1.49 -3.80 15.64
CA SER A 55 -1.22 -3.84 14.21
C SER A 55 0.20 -4.25 13.85
N ASP A 56 1.16 -4.21 14.78
CA ASP A 56 2.59 -4.42 14.49
C ASP A 56 2.89 -5.81 13.90
N GLY A 57 2.14 -6.82 14.34
CA GLY A 57 2.24 -8.20 13.88
C GLY A 57 1.51 -8.50 12.56
N PHE A 58 0.95 -7.50 11.90
CA PHE A 58 0.12 -7.64 10.70
C PHE A 58 0.71 -6.86 9.51
N GLU A 59 0.39 -7.34 8.32
CA GLU A 59 0.63 -6.69 7.04
C GLU A 59 -0.72 -6.29 6.45
N ILE A 60 -0.79 -5.11 5.84
CA ILE A 60 -1.97 -4.64 5.15
C ILE A 60 -1.85 -5.04 3.68
N ASN A 61 -2.78 -5.86 3.20
CA ASN A 61 -2.88 -6.24 1.80
C ASN A 61 -4.15 -5.65 1.20
N VAL A 62 -4.03 -5.00 0.05
CA VAL A 62 -5.14 -4.32 -0.62
C VAL A 62 -5.29 -4.89 -2.03
N LEU A 63 -6.50 -5.37 -2.34
CA LEU A 63 -6.89 -5.78 -3.68
C LEU A 63 -7.65 -4.65 -4.35
N VAL A 64 -7.13 -4.17 -5.47
CA VAL A 64 -7.70 -3.06 -6.24
C VAL A 64 -8.17 -3.58 -7.59
N SER A 65 -9.35 -3.16 -8.02
CA SER A 65 -9.93 -3.45 -9.33
C SER A 65 -10.07 -2.20 -10.19
N SER A 66 -10.09 -2.38 -11.51
CA SER A 66 -10.55 -1.36 -12.46
C SER A 66 -11.01 -2.03 -13.77
N VAL A 67 -11.70 -1.26 -14.60
CA VAL A 67 -12.16 -1.70 -15.93
C VAL A 67 -11.00 -1.82 -16.92
N ASP A 68 -9.97 -0.98 -16.77
CA ASP A 68 -8.77 -0.99 -17.61
C ASP A 68 -7.50 -1.17 -16.77
N MET A 69 -6.60 -2.01 -17.28
CA MET A 69 -5.27 -2.22 -16.71
C MET A 69 -4.43 -0.92 -16.72
N SER A 70 -4.70 0.01 -17.63
CA SER A 70 -4.03 1.31 -17.69
C SER A 70 -4.20 2.12 -16.40
N TYR A 71 -5.40 2.13 -15.81
CA TYR A 71 -5.68 2.81 -14.54
C TYR A 71 -4.91 2.15 -13.39
N LEU A 72 -4.93 0.82 -13.33
CA LEU A 72 -4.21 0.06 -12.30
C LEU A 72 -2.69 0.25 -12.39
N ASN A 73 -2.14 0.29 -13.61
CA ASN A 73 -0.72 0.55 -13.83
C ASN A 73 -0.34 1.97 -13.41
N PHE A 74 -1.20 2.96 -13.69
CA PHE A 74 -0.97 4.34 -13.27
C PHE A 74 -1.02 4.49 -11.75
N LEU A 75 -2.02 3.89 -11.09
CA LEU A 75 -2.09 3.82 -9.63
C LEU A 75 -0.83 3.18 -9.05
N LYS A 76 -0.37 2.06 -9.62
CA LYS A 76 0.87 1.39 -9.20
C LYS A 76 2.09 2.30 -9.33
N TYR A 77 2.17 3.09 -10.40
CA TYR A 77 3.22 4.09 -10.57
C TYR A 77 3.17 5.15 -9.46
N LEU A 78 2.00 5.74 -9.18
CA LEU A 78 1.84 6.73 -8.11
C LEU A 78 2.22 6.18 -6.73
N TYR A 79 1.80 4.96 -6.43
CA TYR A 79 2.16 4.26 -5.19
C TYR A 79 3.68 4.12 -5.05
N ASN A 80 4.35 3.63 -6.10
CA ASN A 80 5.80 3.46 -6.08
C ASN A 80 6.53 4.79 -5.91
N GLU A 81 6.11 5.85 -6.60
CA GLU A 81 6.71 7.18 -6.45
C GLU A 81 6.57 7.72 -5.03
N LYS A 82 5.41 7.52 -4.39
CA LYS A 82 5.19 7.90 -2.98
C LYS A 82 6.14 7.17 -2.04
N VAL A 83 6.25 5.84 -2.18
CA VAL A 83 7.15 5.01 -1.35
C VAL A 83 8.60 5.41 -1.56
N ASN A 84 9.04 5.57 -2.81
CA ASN A 84 10.40 6.00 -3.15
C ASN A 84 10.72 7.37 -2.55
N THR A 85 9.77 8.30 -2.57
CA THR A 85 9.93 9.63 -1.97
C THR A 85 10.08 9.54 -0.45
N ILE A 86 9.26 8.73 0.23
CA ILE A 86 9.37 8.51 1.67
C ILE A 86 10.73 7.90 2.02
N GLU A 87 11.17 6.89 1.27
CA GLU A 87 12.48 6.26 1.47
C GLU A 87 13.63 7.26 1.29
N PHE A 88 13.57 8.07 0.22
CA PHE A 88 14.55 9.13 -0.04
C PHE A 88 14.63 10.12 1.13
N LEU A 89 13.48 10.63 1.60
CA LEU A 89 13.43 11.58 2.72
C LEU A 89 13.96 10.95 4.02
N ASN A 90 13.60 9.70 4.30
CA ASN A 90 14.11 8.96 5.45
C ASN A 90 15.65 8.80 5.39
N ASN A 91 16.21 8.59 4.20
CA ASN A 91 17.65 8.52 4.01
C ASN A 91 18.33 9.89 4.19
N CYS A 92 17.68 10.99 3.79
CA CYS A 92 18.17 12.34 4.06
C CYS A 92 18.20 12.69 5.56
N MET A 93 17.28 12.15 6.37
CA MET A 93 17.28 12.37 7.82
C MET A 93 18.34 11.56 8.57
N LYS A 94 18.80 10.42 8.01
CA LYS A 94 19.82 9.54 8.58
C LYS A 94 21.25 10.08 8.39
N ILE A 95 21.46 11.40 8.41
CA ILE A 95 22.79 12.00 8.38
C ILE A 95 23.60 11.36 9.53
N PRO A 96 24.72 10.67 9.26
CA PRO A 96 25.55 10.16 10.33
C PRO A 96 25.99 11.36 11.16
N VAL A 97 25.65 11.35 12.45
CA VAL A 97 26.27 12.26 13.42
C VAL A 97 27.77 12.05 13.24
N MET A 98 28.47 13.00 12.62
CA MET A 98 29.92 13.02 12.64
C MET A 98 30.29 13.12 14.12
N ARG A 99 30.58 11.97 14.74
CA ARG A 99 31.26 11.92 16.03
C ARG A 99 32.59 12.60 15.79
N ASN A 100 32.68 13.86 16.18
CA ASN A 100 33.96 14.55 16.30
C ASN A 100 34.78 13.75 17.30
N TYR A 101 35.70 12.92 16.78
CA TYR A 101 36.76 12.34 17.58
C TYR A 101 37.73 13.48 17.89
N ILE A 102 37.62 14.03 19.10
CA ILE A 102 38.70 14.79 19.75
C ILE A 102 39.54 13.77 20.52
#